data_AF-A0A830BQL4-F1
#
_entry.id   AF-A0A830BQL4-F1
#
_cell.length_a   1.000
_cell.length_b   1.000
_cell.length_c   1.000
_cell.angle_alpha   90.00
_cell.angle_beta   90.00
_cell.angle_gamma   90.00
#
_symmetry.space_group_name_H-M   'P 1'
#
loop_
_entity.id
_entity.type
_entity.pdbx_description
1 polymer ?
#
loop_
_entity_poly.entity_id
_entity_poly.type
_entity_poly.pdbx_seq_one_letter_code
_entity_poly.pdbx_strand_id
1 'polypeptide(L)'
;MSTVTSSSIFLLSPPQFRRSQGTTLLCTKTTFFPPVTPSPLSVPIHRRLTPSPISSSLKEKIGGIKKTWTDVSSLNYWVVKDYYRLVKYVNELEPHFQKLSDEQLRAMTVEFRQRLKQGETLPDIQAEAFAVVREAAKRKLGMRHFDVQIIGGAVLHDGSIAEMKTGEGKTLVSTLAAYLNALTGEGVHVVTVNDYLARRDAEWMGRVHRFLGLSVGLIQTGMSSEKRRLNYGFDEVDSVLIDEGRNPLVISDEAHKDAARYPVAAKVAELLTRGLHYSVELKDNSVELTEEGILLSEMALETNDLWDESDPWASFVLNALKAKEFYRRDVQYIVRKGKALLINELTGRVEEKRRWSEGIHQSVEAKEGLKIQAESVVIAQIYLSITIQTISQALRDDWDREN
;
A
#
# COMPACT_ATOMS: atom_id res chain seq x y z
N MET A 1 54.11 4.79 13.67
CA MET A 1 53.90 6.19 13.21
C MET A 1 52.64 6.17 12.35
N SER A 2 51.47 6.37 12.97
CA SER A 2 50.69 7.63 12.98
C SER A 2 50.02 7.91 11.62
N THR A 3 48.73 8.20 11.45
CA THR A 3 47.54 8.40 12.32
C THR A 3 46.34 8.60 11.36
N VAL A 4 45.21 7.91 11.63
CA VAL A 4 43.83 8.44 11.81
C VAL A 4 43.07 9.22 10.69
N THR A 5 41.78 8.83 10.56
CA THR A 5 40.54 9.47 10.03
C THR A 5 40.25 9.56 8.53
N SER A 6 39.19 8.84 8.11
CA SER A 6 38.32 9.19 6.98
C SER A 6 36.86 9.04 7.42
N SER A 7 36.24 10.17 7.71
CA SER A 7 34.79 10.35 7.79
C SER A 7 34.47 11.67 7.10
N SER A 8 33.66 11.66 6.03
CA SER A 8 32.96 12.87 5.56
C SER A 8 31.80 12.49 4.65
N ILE A 9 30.62 12.88 5.12
CA ILE A 9 29.29 12.86 4.53
C ILE A 9 29.23 13.88 3.38
N PHE A 10 28.75 13.49 2.20
CA PHE A 10 28.40 14.43 1.13
C PHE A 10 26.91 14.81 1.22
N LEU A 11 26.65 16.04 1.67
CA LEU A 11 25.40 16.76 1.48
C LEU A 11 25.51 17.58 0.17
N LEU A 12 24.60 17.35 -0.79
CA LEU A 12 24.49 18.15 -2.01
C LEU A 12 23.46 19.27 -1.81
N SER A 13 23.91 20.51 -1.99
CA SER A 13 23.10 21.74 -2.02
C SER A 13 22.43 21.97 -3.39
N PRO A 14 21.29 22.69 -3.46
CA PRO A 14 20.53 22.90 -4.70
C PRO A 14 21.14 24.00 -5.60
N PRO A 15 20.92 23.95 -6.94
CA PRO A 15 21.55 24.88 -7.88
C PRO A 15 20.82 26.23 -7.98
N GLN A 16 21.61 27.30 -7.97
CA GLN A 16 21.19 28.68 -8.23
C GLN A 16 21.17 28.98 -9.74
N PHE A 17 20.06 29.51 -10.26
CA PHE A 17 19.95 29.98 -11.64
C PHE A 17 20.32 31.48 -11.75
N ARG A 18 21.34 31.79 -12.57
CA ARG A 18 21.82 33.15 -12.88
C ARG A 18 20.89 33.86 -13.87
N ARG A 19 20.64 35.16 -13.60
CA ARG A 19 20.08 36.14 -14.56
C ARG A 19 21.15 36.62 -15.53
N SER A 20 20.84 36.69 -16.83
CA SER A 20 21.56 37.53 -17.80
C SER A 20 20.64 38.62 -18.34
N GLN A 21 21.13 39.86 -18.36
CA GLN A 21 20.47 41.02 -18.93
C GLN A 21 20.65 41.13 -20.45
N GLY A 22 19.70 41.83 -21.08
CA GLY A 22 19.94 42.74 -22.20
C GLY A 22 19.35 42.31 -23.55
N THR A 23 18.33 43.02 -24.04
CA THR A 23 18.49 44.10 -25.05
C THR A 23 17.12 44.47 -25.65
N THR A 24 16.83 45.77 -25.62
CA THR A 24 15.68 46.48 -26.19
C THR A 24 15.68 46.44 -27.73
N LEU A 25 14.52 46.28 -28.40
CA LEU A 25 14.31 46.80 -29.76
C LEU A 25 12.83 47.09 -30.05
N LEU A 26 12.63 48.09 -30.90
CA LEU A 26 11.45 48.94 -31.07
C LEU A 26 10.30 48.35 -31.91
N CYS A 27 9.11 48.85 -31.56
CA CYS A 27 7.88 49.11 -32.34
C CYS A 27 8.02 49.22 -33.87
N THR A 28 7.11 48.56 -34.61
CA THR A 28 6.43 49.16 -35.78
C THR A 28 4.97 48.67 -35.87
N LYS A 29 4.09 49.60 -36.30
CA LYS A 29 2.64 49.49 -36.49
C LYS A 29 2.27 48.40 -37.53
N THR A 30 1.07 47.81 -37.48
CA THR A 30 -0.15 48.26 -38.21
C THR A 30 -1.29 47.21 -38.14
N THR A 31 -2.53 47.72 -38.14
CA THR A 31 -3.84 47.13 -38.52
C THR A 31 -4.63 46.21 -37.58
N PHE A 32 -5.76 46.79 -37.15
CA PHE A 32 -6.95 46.23 -36.51
C PHE A 32 -7.64 45.11 -37.33
N PHE A 33 -8.08 44.06 -36.63
CA PHE A 33 -9.37 43.37 -36.83
C PHE A 33 -9.86 42.88 -35.45
N PRO A 34 -11.17 42.97 -35.12
CA PRO A 34 -11.66 42.64 -33.78
C PRO A 34 -11.79 41.10 -33.61
N PRO A 35 -11.52 40.55 -32.41
CA PRO A 35 -11.87 39.16 -32.11
C PRO A 35 -13.37 39.04 -31.84
N VAL A 36 -14.00 38.07 -32.51
CA VAL A 36 -15.36 37.60 -32.24
C VAL A 36 -15.40 36.94 -30.87
N THR A 37 -16.19 37.48 -29.94
CA THR A 37 -16.45 36.90 -28.63
C THR A 37 -17.53 35.81 -28.74
N PRO A 38 -17.31 34.58 -28.26
CA PRO A 38 -18.41 33.68 -27.95
C PRO A 38 -19.00 34.06 -26.58
N SER A 39 -20.32 34.19 -26.55
CA SER A 39 -21.13 34.56 -25.39
C SER A 39 -21.11 33.45 -24.33
N PRO A 40 -20.98 33.76 -23.03
CA PRO A 40 -21.23 32.77 -21.98
C PRO A 40 -22.74 32.55 -21.84
N LEU A 41 -23.18 31.30 -21.94
CA LEU A 41 -24.54 30.90 -21.60
C LEU A 41 -24.73 31.03 -20.09
N SER A 42 -25.48 32.05 -19.68
CA SER A 42 -25.91 32.27 -18.30
C SER A 42 -27.12 31.39 -17.96
N VAL A 43 -26.91 30.40 -17.09
CA VAL A 43 -27.98 29.66 -16.40
C VAL A 43 -28.05 30.17 -14.95
N PRO A 44 -29.23 30.29 -14.31
CA PRO A 44 -29.38 31.03 -13.06
C PRO A 44 -28.68 30.35 -11.88
N ILE A 45 -27.87 31.14 -11.17
CA ILE A 45 -27.23 30.81 -9.89
C ILE A 45 -28.31 30.59 -8.83
N HIS A 46 -28.41 29.38 -8.27
CA HIS A 46 -29.21 29.11 -7.09
C HIS A 46 -28.34 28.77 -5.87
N ARG A 47 -28.37 29.72 -4.91
CA ARG A 47 -28.06 29.67 -3.47
C ARG A 47 -27.22 28.51 -2.93
N ARG A 48 -25.99 28.87 -2.49
CA ARG A 48 -25.22 28.18 -1.46
C ARG A 48 -26.08 27.89 -0.22
N LEU A 49 -26.07 26.65 0.25
CA LEU A 49 -26.44 26.28 1.61
C LEU A 49 -25.17 25.87 2.36
N THR A 50 -24.67 26.77 3.20
CA THR A 50 -23.65 26.45 4.22
C THR A 50 -24.36 25.98 5.49
N PRO A 51 -23.98 24.86 6.12
CA PRO A 51 -24.40 24.57 7.49
C PRO A 51 -23.66 25.54 8.43
N SER A 52 -24.41 26.23 9.28
CA SER A 52 -23.85 27.03 10.38
C SER A 52 -23.29 26.13 11.49
N PRO A 53 -22.26 26.56 12.23
CA PRO A 53 -21.71 25.79 13.33
C PRO A 53 -22.63 25.89 14.54
N ILE A 54 -23.17 24.76 15.02
CA ILE A 54 -23.83 24.71 16.32
C ILE A 54 -22.75 24.53 17.37
N SER A 55 -22.66 25.50 18.27
CA SER A 55 -21.72 25.53 19.38
C SER A 55 -22.06 24.50 20.46
N SER A 56 -21.03 24.24 21.25
CA SER A 56 -20.83 23.21 22.27
C SER A 56 -21.90 23.06 23.38
N SER A 57 -22.13 21.80 23.72
CA SER A 57 -22.29 21.25 25.08
C SER A 57 -23.65 21.34 25.78
N LEU A 58 -24.32 20.18 25.88
CA LEU A 58 -25.01 19.75 27.09
C LEU A 58 -24.91 18.22 27.21
N LYS A 59 -24.03 17.78 28.12
CA LYS A 59 -23.83 16.39 28.54
C LYS A 59 -25.01 15.88 29.36
N GLU A 60 -25.29 14.59 29.14
CA GLU A 60 -25.86 13.62 30.09
C GLU A 60 -27.31 13.80 30.55
N LYS A 61 -28.18 12.88 30.10
CA LYS A 61 -28.66 11.77 30.94
C LYS A 61 -29.42 10.68 30.15
N ILE A 62 -28.84 9.48 30.22
CA ILE A 62 -29.46 8.19 30.57
C ILE A 62 -30.56 7.65 29.63
N GLY A 63 -30.18 6.56 28.96
CA GLY A 63 -30.82 5.27 29.23
C GLY A 63 -31.98 4.86 28.33
N GLY A 64 -31.65 4.03 27.34
CA GLY A 64 -32.52 2.92 26.96
C GLY A 64 -33.74 3.29 26.12
N ILE A 65 -33.53 3.53 24.83
CA ILE A 65 -34.57 3.20 23.84
C ILE A 65 -33.88 2.48 22.67
N LYS A 66 -34.26 1.20 22.54
CA LYS A 66 -34.13 0.33 21.37
C LYS A 66 -33.98 1.16 20.08
N LYS A 67 -32.77 1.28 19.54
CA LYS A 67 -32.58 1.71 18.16
C LYS A 67 -33.15 0.62 17.26
N THR A 68 -34.27 0.96 16.66
CA THR A 68 -35.14 0.10 15.87
C THR A 68 -34.41 -0.37 14.62
N TRP A 69 -34.39 -1.68 14.40
CA TRP A 69 -33.83 -2.32 13.20
C TRP A 69 -34.46 -1.84 11.87
N THR A 70 -35.55 -1.07 11.94
CA THR A 70 -36.21 -0.41 10.79
C THR A 70 -35.50 0.88 10.32
N ASP A 71 -34.59 1.46 11.12
CA ASP A 71 -33.88 2.70 10.75
C ASP A 71 -32.69 2.45 9.80
N VAL A 72 -32.18 1.23 9.72
CA VAL A 72 -31.11 0.87 8.77
C VAL A 72 -31.67 0.67 7.36
N SER A 73 -32.90 0.14 7.24
CA SER A 73 -33.61 0.05 5.96
C SER A 73 -34.05 1.42 5.41
N SER A 74 -34.23 2.43 6.27
CA SER A 74 -34.65 3.76 5.84
C SER A 74 -33.48 4.61 5.35
N LEU A 75 -32.30 4.52 5.96
CA LEU A 75 -31.13 5.32 5.57
C LEU A 75 -30.64 4.98 4.15
N ASN A 76 -30.50 3.70 3.83
CA ASN A 76 -30.11 3.25 2.49
C ASN A 76 -31.16 3.66 1.44
N TYR A 77 -32.45 3.59 1.78
CA TYR A 77 -33.52 4.00 0.86
C TYR A 77 -33.43 5.50 0.49
N TRP A 78 -33.18 6.37 1.47
CA TRP A 78 -33.04 7.81 1.23
C TRP A 78 -31.75 8.15 0.48
N VAL A 79 -30.63 7.52 0.83
CA VAL A 79 -29.34 7.67 0.12
C VAL A 79 -29.48 7.25 -1.36
N VAL A 80 -30.13 6.10 -1.62
CA VAL A 80 -30.40 5.64 -2.99
C VAL A 80 -31.29 6.62 -3.76
N LYS A 81 -32.27 7.26 -3.09
CA LYS A 81 -33.15 8.25 -3.72
C LYS A 81 -32.39 9.49 -4.23
N ASP A 82 -31.37 9.94 -3.50
CA ASP A 82 -30.54 11.06 -3.94
C ASP A 82 -29.69 10.68 -5.15
N TYR A 83 -29.14 9.46 -5.21
CA TYR A 83 -28.45 8.97 -6.41
C TYR A 83 -29.37 8.85 -7.63
N TYR A 84 -30.65 8.53 -7.46
CA TYR A 84 -31.60 8.55 -8.57
C TYR A 84 -31.81 9.96 -9.15
N ARG A 85 -31.61 11.03 -8.36
CA ARG A 85 -31.60 12.40 -8.90
C ARG A 85 -30.39 12.61 -9.79
N LEU A 86 -29.20 12.19 -9.34
CA LEU A 86 -27.99 12.24 -10.16
C LEU A 86 -28.17 11.46 -11.47
N VAL A 87 -28.70 10.23 -11.42
CA VAL A 87 -29.02 9.44 -12.63
C VAL A 87 -29.92 10.20 -13.58
N LYS A 88 -30.98 10.85 -13.06
CA LYS A 88 -31.89 11.66 -13.87
C LYS A 88 -31.13 12.78 -14.60
N TYR A 89 -30.30 13.55 -13.90
CA TYR A 89 -29.50 14.62 -14.51
C TYR A 89 -28.50 14.07 -15.56
N VAL A 90 -27.81 12.96 -15.26
CA VAL A 90 -26.91 12.30 -16.23
C VAL A 90 -27.67 11.87 -17.50
N ASN A 91 -28.88 11.32 -17.34
CA ASN A 91 -29.73 10.91 -18.46
C ASN A 91 -30.23 12.11 -19.29
N GLU A 92 -30.54 13.23 -18.64
CA GLU A 92 -30.95 14.48 -19.32
C GLU A 92 -29.80 15.11 -20.12
N LEU A 93 -28.56 14.98 -19.64
CA LEU A 93 -27.35 15.48 -20.30
C LEU A 93 -26.88 14.61 -21.47
N GLU A 94 -27.23 13.32 -21.49
CA GLU A 94 -26.74 12.36 -22.49
C GLU A 94 -26.99 12.82 -23.97
N PRO A 95 -28.16 13.31 -24.38
CA PRO A 95 -28.39 13.78 -25.75
C PRO A 95 -27.53 14.97 -26.16
N HIS A 96 -27.05 15.76 -25.19
CA HIS A 96 -26.14 16.87 -25.44
C HIS A 96 -24.74 16.33 -25.76
N PHE A 97 -24.19 15.47 -24.90
CA PHE A 97 -22.85 14.89 -25.07
C PHE A 97 -22.75 13.95 -26.28
N GLN A 98 -23.84 13.26 -26.65
CA GLN A 98 -23.91 12.45 -27.88
C GLN A 98 -23.65 13.27 -29.16
N LYS A 99 -23.98 14.56 -29.17
CA LYS A 99 -23.79 15.43 -30.34
C LYS A 99 -22.37 15.97 -30.47
N LEU A 100 -21.56 15.88 -29.42
CA LEU A 100 -20.20 16.39 -29.44
C LEU A 100 -19.29 15.52 -30.30
N SER A 101 -18.33 16.14 -30.99
CA SER A 101 -17.24 15.41 -31.65
C SER A 101 -16.33 14.74 -30.62
N ASP A 102 -15.46 13.84 -31.08
CA ASP A 102 -14.47 13.20 -30.20
C ASP A 102 -13.55 14.27 -29.57
N GLU A 103 -13.13 15.28 -30.33
CA GLU A 103 -12.28 16.38 -29.84
C GLU A 103 -12.99 17.23 -28.80
N GLN A 104 -14.27 17.56 -29.02
CA GLN A 104 -15.09 18.32 -28.08
C GLN A 104 -15.29 17.53 -26.78
N LEU A 105 -15.55 16.23 -26.87
CA LEU A 105 -15.75 15.38 -25.69
C LEU A 105 -14.45 15.25 -24.87
N ARG A 106 -13.28 15.25 -25.52
CA ARG A 106 -11.97 15.32 -24.84
C ARG A 106 -11.72 16.66 -24.18
N ALA A 107 -12.12 17.75 -24.84
CA ALA A 107 -11.94 19.11 -24.32
C ALA A 107 -12.70 19.33 -22.99
N MET A 108 -13.76 18.56 -22.72
CA MET A 108 -14.49 18.59 -21.45
C MET A 108 -13.58 18.35 -20.24
N THR A 109 -12.57 17.47 -20.35
CA THR A 109 -11.62 17.23 -19.24
C THR A 109 -10.85 18.50 -18.88
N VAL A 110 -10.45 19.29 -19.88
CA VAL A 110 -9.76 20.56 -19.67
C VAL A 110 -10.72 21.59 -19.06
N GLU A 111 -11.97 21.62 -19.54
CA GLU A 111 -13.01 22.49 -19.01
C GLU A 111 -13.32 22.20 -17.53
N PHE A 112 -13.51 20.94 -17.16
CA PHE A 112 -13.77 20.56 -15.78
C PHE A 112 -12.60 20.94 -14.86
N ARG A 113 -11.35 20.70 -15.29
CA ARG A 113 -10.17 21.15 -14.54
C ARG A 113 -10.13 22.66 -14.36
N GLN A 114 -10.50 23.42 -15.39
CA GLN A 114 -10.58 24.87 -15.31
C GLN A 114 -11.66 25.32 -14.30
N ARG A 115 -12.82 24.67 -14.31
CA ARG A 115 -13.95 24.96 -13.39
C ARG A 115 -13.61 24.63 -11.94
N LEU A 116 -12.94 23.50 -11.68
CA LEU A 116 -12.44 23.17 -10.35
C LEU A 116 -11.43 24.22 -9.85
N LYS A 117 -10.51 24.69 -10.71
CA LYS A 117 -9.60 25.80 -10.40
C LYS A 117 -10.30 27.13 -10.13
N GLN A 118 -11.50 27.33 -10.69
CA GLN A 118 -12.34 28.51 -10.46
C GLN A 118 -13.19 28.42 -9.18
N GLY A 119 -13.10 27.29 -8.45
CA GLY A 119 -13.76 27.10 -7.16
C GLY A 119 -15.07 26.31 -7.20
N GLU A 120 -15.41 25.68 -8.33
CA GLU A 120 -16.44 24.63 -8.35
C GLU A 120 -15.93 23.38 -7.63
N THR A 121 -16.86 22.58 -7.09
CA THR A 121 -16.55 21.35 -6.37
C THR A 121 -16.83 20.11 -7.21
N LEU A 122 -16.27 18.95 -6.84
CA LEU A 122 -16.54 17.68 -7.54
C LEU A 122 -18.05 17.35 -7.62
N PRO A 123 -18.87 17.55 -6.56
CA PRO A 123 -20.32 17.41 -6.65
C PRO A 123 -20.99 18.32 -7.70
N ASP A 124 -20.49 19.54 -7.91
CA ASP A 124 -21.08 20.49 -8.87
C ASP A 124 -20.92 19.98 -10.31
N ILE A 125 -19.80 19.32 -10.62
CA ILE A 125 -19.49 18.80 -11.97
C ILE A 125 -19.82 17.32 -12.14
N GLN A 126 -20.22 16.61 -11.07
CA GLN A 126 -20.34 15.14 -11.05
C GLN A 126 -21.24 14.60 -12.16
N ALA A 127 -22.42 15.21 -12.37
CA ALA A 127 -23.38 14.76 -13.36
C ALA A 127 -22.84 14.89 -14.80
N GLU A 128 -22.15 15.99 -15.10
CA GLU A 128 -21.56 16.26 -16.41
C GLU A 128 -20.37 15.35 -16.67
N ALA A 129 -19.48 15.20 -15.68
CA ALA A 129 -18.35 14.28 -15.75
C ALA A 129 -18.81 12.83 -15.98
N PHE A 130 -19.85 12.38 -15.28
CA PHE A 130 -20.40 11.03 -15.46
C PHE A 130 -21.05 10.83 -16.83
N ALA A 131 -21.73 11.86 -17.37
CA ALA A 131 -22.28 11.82 -18.72
C ALA A 131 -21.16 11.75 -19.78
N VAL A 132 -20.07 12.50 -19.61
CA VAL A 132 -18.88 12.47 -20.47
C VAL A 132 -18.23 11.08 -20.47
N VAL A 133 -18.02 10.49 -19.29
CA VAL A 133 -17.45 9.14 -19.15
C VAL A 133 -18.34 8.08 -19.77
N ARG A 134 -19.67 8.19 -19.58
CA ARG A 134 -20.64 7.28 -20.20
C ARG A 134 -20.54 7.34 -21.73
N GLU A 135 -20.50 8.53 -22.31
CA GLU A 135 -20.39 8.70 -23.76
C GLU A 135 -19.04 8.19 -24.28
N ALA A 136 -17.94 8.45 -23.55
CA ALA A 136 -16.62 7.92 -23.88
C ALA A 136 -16.57 6.39 -23.84
N ALA A 137 -17.17 5.76 -22.83
CA ALA A 137 -17.26 4.30 -22.73
C ALA A 137 -18.11 3.71 -23.88
N LYS A 138 -19.22 4.36 -24.23
CA LYS A 138 -20.04 3.98 -25.38
C LYS A 138 -19.23 4.01 -26.68
N ARG A 139 -18.44 5.07 -26.90
CA ARG A 139 -17.62 5.23 -28.12
C ARG A 139 -16.42 4.29 -28.18
N LYS A 140 -15.72 4.06 -27.07
CA LYS A 140 -14.44 3.32 -27.06
C LYS A 140 -14.57 1.85 -26.71
N LEU A 141 -15.60 1.49 -25.96
CA LEU A 141 -15.85 0.12 -25.53
C LEU A 141 -17.13 -0.47 -26.11
N GLY A 142 -17.99 0.34 -26.74
CA GLY A 142 -19.33 -0.10 -27.16
C GLY A 142 -20.27 -0.34 -25.97
N MET A 143 -19.92 0.16 -24.78
CA MET A 143 -20.64 -0.09 -23.53
C MET A 143 -21.17 1.21 -22.96
N ARG A 144 -22.49 1.37 -22.91
CA ARG A 144 -23.15 2.48 -22.21
C ARG A 144 -23.44 2.06 -20.78
N HIS A 145 -23.04 2.87 -19.79
CA HIS A 145 -23.36 2.60 -18.39
C HIS A 145 -24.87 2.52 -18.15
N PHE A 146 -25.30 1.51 -17.40
CA PHE A 146 -26.66 1.41 -16.87
C PHE A 146 -26.87 2.39 -15.70
N ASP A 147 -28.13 2.68 -15.39
CA ASP A 147 -28.47 3.61 -14.30
C ASP A 147 -27.96 3.11 -12.94
N VAL A 148 -28.04 1.81 -12.68
CA VAL A 148 -27.47 1.19 -11.47
C VAL A 148 -25.94 1.31 -11.41
N GLN A 149 -25.26 1.38 -12.56
CA GLN A 149 -23.81 1.56 -12.64
C GLN A 149 -23.41 3.02 -12.36
N ILE A 150 -24.24 3.98 -12.78
CA ILE A 150 -24.07 5.39 -12.39
C ILE A 150 -24.19 5.56 -10.89
N ILE A 151 -25.19 4.93 -10.26
CA ILE A 151 -25.36 4.92 -8.80
C ILE A 151 -24.12 4.31 -8.14
N GLY A 152 -23.65 3.16 -8.63
CA GLY A 152 -22.43 2.52 -8.11
C GLY A 152 -21.21 3.45 -8.18
N GLY A 153 -21.06 4.21 -9.28
CA GLY A 153 -19.97 5.18 -9.43
C GLY A 153 -20.06 6.33 -8.43
N ALA A 154 -21.26 6.82 -8.14
CA ALA A 154 -21.49 7.86 -7.15
C ALA A 154 -21.19 7.37 -5.72
N VAL A 155 -21.64 6.16 -5.38
CA VAL A 155 -21.34 5.52 -4.08
C VAL A 155 -19.83 5.39 -3.86
N LEU A 156 -19.08 5.01 -4.90
CA LEU A 156 -17.61 4.93 -4.83
C LEU A 156 -16.97 6.31 -4.65
N HIS A 157 -17.47 7.34 -5.34
CA HIS A 157 -16.99 8.71 -5.16
C HIS A 157 -17.22 9.22 -3.74
N ASP A 158 -18.36 8.88 -3.12
CA ASP A 158 -18.69 9.27 -1.75
C ASP A 158 -17.89 8.47 -0.68
N GLY A 159 -16.89 7.68 -1.08
CA GLY A 159 -16.05 6.90 -0.19
C GLY A 159 -16.76 5.69 0.44
N SER A 160 -17.89 5.28 -0.13
CA SER A 160 -18.71 4.17 0.36
C SER A 160 -18.51 2.88 -0.45
N ILE A 161 -18.93 1.74 0.10
CA ILE A 161 -18.82 0.44 -0.58
C ILE A 161 -20.03 0.22 -1.48
N ALA A 162 -19.80 0.14 -2.79
CA ALA A 162 -20.83 -0.22 -3.76
C ALA A 162 -21.02 -1.75 -3.83
N GLU A 163 -22.00 -2.27 -3.11
CA GLU A 163 -22.38 -3.69 -3.21
C GLU A 163 -23.17 -3.92 -4.51
N MET A 164 -22.54 -4.64 -5.43
CA MET A 164 -23.08 -5.00 -6.74
C MET A 164 -22.93 -6.51 -6.94
N LYS A 165 -23.88 -7.16 -7.61
CA LYS A 165 -23.76 -8.60 -7.92
C LYS A 165 -22.69 -8.84 -8.99
N THR A 166 -22.12 -10.05 -8.99
CA THR A 166 -21.19 -10.47 -10.04
C THR A 166 -21.88 -10.39 -11.40
N GLY A 167 -21.20 -9.81 -12.39
CA GLY A 167 -21.75 -9.60 -13.74
C GLY A 167 -22.45 -8.25 -13.93
N GLU A 168 -22.66 -7.44 -12.89
CA GLU A 168 -23.26 -6.09 -13.03
C GLU A 168 -22.29 -5.04 -13.59
N GLY A 169 -21.05 -5.41 -13.92
CA GLY A 169 -20.08 -4.54 -14.59
C GLY A 169 -19.29 -3.61 -13.66
N LYS A 170 -18.88 -4.08 -12.47
CA LYS A 170 -18.09 -3.31 -11.48
C LYS A 170 -16.84 -2.64 -12.09
N THR A 171 -16.18 -3.32 -13.03
CA THR A 171 -15.01 -2.79 -13.74
C THR A 171 -15.35 -1.54 -14.57
N LEU A 172 -16.54 -1.48 -15.18
CA LEU A 172 -16.98 -0.31 -15.93
C LEU A 172 -17.46 0.81 -14.99
N VAL A 173 -18.00 0.46 -13.83
CA VAL A 173 -18.43 1.43 -12.80
C VAL A 173 -17.25 2.24 -12.26
N SER A 174 -16.09 1.60 -12.06
CA SER A 174 -14.91 2.27 -11.50
C SER A 174 -14.43 3.43 -12.37
N THR A 175 -14.70 3.43 -13.69
CA THR A 175 -14.27 4.53 -14.59
C THR A 175 -14.94 5.86 -14.26
N LEU A 176 -16.15 5.85 -13.69
CA LEU A 176 -16.89 7.05 -13.33
C LEU A 176 -16.22 7.76 -12.15
N ALA A 177 -16.04 7.03 -11.06
CA ALA A 177 -15.40 7.55 -9.85
C ALA A 177 -13.92 7.87 -10.08
N ALA A 178 -13.21 7.00 -10.83
CA ALA A 178 -11.80 7.23 -11.13
C ALA A 178 -11.61 8.52 -11.97
N TYR A 179 -12.38 8.69 -13.04
CA TYR A 179 -12.30 9.90 -13.86
C TYR A 179 -12.60 11.16 -13.05
N LEU A 180 -13.72 11.20 -12.30
CA LEU A 180 -14.12 12.39 -11.55
C LEU A 180 -13.07 12.81 -10.53
N ASN A 181 -12.57 11.86 -9.73
CA ASN A 181 -11.56 12.18 -8.73
C ASN A 181 -10.21 12.52 -9.37
N ALA A 182 -9.86 11.93 -10.51
CA ALA A 182 -8.63 12.26 -11.24
C ALA A 182 -8.61 13.69 -11.82
N LEU A 183 -9.75 14.40 -11.83
CA LEU A 183 -9.80 15.80 -12.24
C LEU A 183 -9.13 16.75 -11.24
N THR A 184 -8.92 16.34 -9.98
CA THR A 184 -8.22 17.15 -8.97
C THR A 184 -6.72 17.22 -9.21
N GLY A 185 -6.14 16.23 -9.89
CA GLY A 185 -4.68 16.10 -10.06
C GLY A 185 -3.97 15.46 -8.87
N GLU A 186 -4.69 14.80 -7.95
CA GLU A 186 -4.10 14.10 -6.80
C GLU A 186 -3.76 12.62 -7.10
N GLY A 187 -4.06 12.12 -8.30
CA GLY A 187 -3.97 10.70 -8.61
C GLY A 187 -5.12 9.87 -8.04
N VAL A 188 -5.47 8.77 -8.71
CA VAL A 188 -6.46 7.80 -8.22
C VAL A 188 -5.90 6.40 -8.31
N HIS A 189 -5.96 5.63 -7.22
CA HIS A 189 -5.52 4.24 -7.24
C HIS A 189 -6.72 3.28 -7.35
N VAL A 190 -6.85 2.56 -8.46
CA VAL A 190 -7.86 1.52 -8.71
C VAL A 190 -7.30 0.15 -8.39
N VAL A 191 -7.66 -0.38 -7.24
CA VAL A 191 -7.00 -1.57 -6.73
C VAL A 191 -7.74 -2.86 -7.13
N THR A 192 -7.00 -3.89 -7.57
CA THR A 192 -7.56 -5.20 -7.95
C THR A 192 -6.86 -6.35 -7.24
N VAL A 193 -7.38 -7.56 -7.36
CA VAL A 193 -6.87 -8.71 -6.60
C VAL A 193 -5.55 -9.31 -7.12
N ASN A 194 -5.26 -9.18 -8.41
CA ASN A 194 -4.05 -9.78 -8.98
C ASN A 194 -3.54 -9.03 -10.22
N ASP A 195 -2.28 -9.30 -10.59
CA ASP A 195 -1.60 -8.66 -11.71
C ASP A 195 -2.32 -8.84 -13.05
N TYR A 196 -3.03 -9.96 -13.23
CA TYR A 196 -3.80 -10.21 -14.44
C TYR A 196 -4.99 -9.25 -14.54
N LEU A 197 -5.79 -9.11 -13.48
CA LEU A 197 -6.93 -8.20 -13.46
C LEU A 197 -6.49 -6.74 -13.52
N ALA A 198 -5.42 -6.37 -12.81
CA ALA A 198 -4.83 -5.04 -12.88
C ALA A 198 -4.47 -4.67 -14.32
N ARG A 199 -3.72 -5.55 -15.00
CA ARG A 199 -3.34 -5.33 -16.40
C ARG A 199 -4.56 -5.28 -17.32
N ARG A 200 -5.47 -6.25 -17.20
CA ARG A 200 -6.68 -6.32 -18.03
C ARG A 200 -7.51 -5.05 -17.88
N ASP A 201 -7.73 -4.57 -16.67
CA ASP A 201 -8.58 -3.42 -16.39
C ASP A 201 -7.87 -2.12 -16.82
N ALA A 202 -6.56 -1.98 -16.60
CA ALA A 202 -5.76 -0.86 -17.09
C ALA A 202 -5.67 -0.79 -18.62
N GLU A 203 -5.62 -1.93 -19.31
CA GLU A 203 -5.65 -1.99 -20.78
C GLU A 203 -7.05 -1.73 -21.34
N TRP A 204 -8.07 -2.27 -20.70
CA TRP A 204 -9.45 -2.21 -21.18
C TRP A 204 -10.12 -0.88 -20.81
N MET A 205 -10.25 -0.57 -19.52
CA MET A 205 -10.86 0.67 -19.05
C MET A 205 -9.96 1.88 -19.31
N GLY A 206 -8.64 1.69 -19.34
CA GLY A 206 -7.72 2.76 -19.69
C GLY A 206 -7.92 3.34 -21.09
N ARG A 207 -8.63 2.65 -22.00
CA ARG A 207 -9.05 3.23 -23.29
C ARG A 207 -9.98 4.42 -23.11
N VAL A 208 -10.86 4.39 -22.11
CA VAL A 208 -11.80 5.47 -21.79
C VAL A 208 -11.05 6.65 -21.18
N HIS A 209 -10.22 6.40 -20.16
CA HIS A 209 -9.43 7.43 -19.50
C HIS A 209 -8.44 8.11 -20.47
N ARG A 210 -7.65 7.34 -21.22
CA ARG A 210 -6.73 7.88 -22.25
C ARG A 210 -7.46 8.61 -23.36
N PHE A 211 -8.65 8.14 -23.74
CA PHE A 211 -9.46 8.88 -24.69
C PHE A 211 -9.82 10.25 -24.14
N LEU A 212 -10.27 10.36 -22.89
CA LEU A 212 -10.60 11.63 -22.24
C LEU A 212 -9.37 12.47 -21.85
N GLY A 213 -8.17 12.09 -22.28
CA GLY A 213 -6.94 12.85 -22.03
C GLY A 213 -6.27 12.56 -20.70
N LEU A 214 -6.71 11.51 -19.98
CA LEU A 214 -6.05 11.07 -18.76
C LEU A 214 -4.93 10.06 -19.05
N SER A 215 -3.88 10.10 -18.25
CA SER A 215 -2.82 9.11 -18.15
C SER A 215 -3.23 7.94 -17.25
N VAL A 216 -2.72 6.74 -17.56
CA VAL A 216 -3.05 5.50 -16.83
C VAL A 216 -1.79 4.69 -16.65
N GLY A 217 -1.40 4.47 -15.40
CA GLY A 217 -0.27 3.64 -15.00
C GLY A 217 -0.69 2.21 -14.64
N LEU A 218 0.28 1.31 -14.66
CA LEU A 218 0.11 -0.09 -14.26
C LEU A 218 1.29 -0.53 -13.40
N ILE A 219 1.01 -0.92 -12.15
CA ILE A 219 2.00 -1.49 -11.24
C ILE A 219 1.82 -3.00 -11.20
N GLN A 220 2.93 -3.74 -11.36
CA GLN A 220 2.94 -5.20 -11.29
C GLN A 220 4.06 -5.74 -10.39
N THR A 221 3.90 -7.00 -9.99
CA THR A 221 4.95 -7.76 -9.30
C THR A 221 6.20 -7.88 -10.19
N GLY A 222 7.39 -7.74 -9.60
CA GLY A 222 8.67 -7.86 -10.32
C GLY A 222 9.10 -6.63 -11.13
N MET A 223 8.33 -5.52 -11.12
CA MET A 223 8.77 -4.26 -11.70
C MET A 223 9.92 -3.64 -10.89
N SER A 224 10.88 -3.01 -11.59
CA SER A 224 11.95 -2.23 -10.96
C SER A 224 11.40 -0.97 -10.27
N SER A 225 12.11 -0.50 -9.24
CA SER A 225 11.71 0.70 -8.49
C SER A 225 11.59 1.95 -9.35
N GLU A 226 12.41 2.07 -10.41
CA GLU A 226 12.31 3.17 -11.38
C GLU A 226 11.02 3.11 -12.19
N LYS A 227 10.66 1.93 -12.73
CA LYS A 227 9.40 1.74 -13.46
C LYS A 227 8.18 1.97 -12.58
N ARG A 228 8.25 1.59 -11.29
CA ARG A 228 7.18 1.86 -10.34
C ARG A 228 7.01 3.35 -10.10
N ARG A 229 8.09 4.09 -9.84
CA ARG A 229 8.04 5.56 -9.68
C ARG A 229 7.50 6.28 -10.91
N LEU A 230 7.87 5.83 -12.12
CA LEU A 230 7.32 6.38 -13.35
C LEU A 230 5.81 6.14 -13.47
N ASN A 231 5.34 4.96 -13.06
CA ASN A 231 3.91 4.66 -13.09
C ASN A 231 3.14 5.45 -12.03
N TYR A 232 3.68 5.60 -10.81
CA TYR A 232 3.13 6.50 -9.78
C TYR A 232 3.11 7.98 -10.19
N GLY A 233 3.94 8.36 -11.16
CA GLY A 233 3.92 9.70 -11.76
C GLY A 233 2.82 9.90 -12.81
N PHE A 234 2.02 8.87 -13.14
CA PHE A 234 0.82 9.06 -13.95
C PHE A 234 -0.30 9.58 -13.05
N ASP A 235 -0.63 10.85 -13.27
CA ASP A 235 -1.37 11.75 -12.38
C ASP A 235 -2.82 11.35 -12.07
N GLU A 236 -3.34 10.25 -12.63
CA GLU A 236 -4.79 10.11 -12.80
C GLU A 236 -5.36 8.70 -12.57
N VAL A 237 -4.71 7.58 -12.91
CA VAL A 237 -5.19 6.24 -12.51
C VAL A 237 -4.05 5.21 -12.42
N ASP A 238 -3.78 4.66 -11.22
CA ASP A 238 -2.86 3.54 -11.01
C ASP A 238 -3.57 2.29 -10.50
N SER A 239 -3.21 1.12 -11.01
CA SER A 239 -3.71 -0.14 -10.46
C SER A 239 -2.77 -0.73 -9.41
N VAL A 240 -3.23 -0.84 -8.15
CA VAL A 240 -2.49 -1.50 -7.05
C VAL A 240 -3.16 -2.85 -6.74
N LEU A 241 -2.43 -3.77 -6.13
CA LEU A 241 -2.94 -5.10 -5.76
C LEU A 241 -3.43 -5.12 -4.31
N ILE A 242 -4.66 -5.58 -4.07
CA ILE A 242 -5.18 -5.94 -2.75
C ILE A 242 -6.03 -7.20 -2.93
N ASP A 243 -5.54 -8.34 -2.46
CA ASP A 243 -6.42 -9.51 -2.24
C ASP A 243 -6.31 -10.11 -0.84
N GLU A 244 -5.44 -9.58 0.03
CA GLU A 244 -5.16 -10.26 1.30
C GLU A 244 -5.36 -9.37 2.53
N GLY A 245 -6.44 -8.58 2.57
CA GLY A 245 -6.71 -7.66 3.71
C GLY A 245 -6.84 -8.31 5.09
N ARG A 246 -6.79 -9.64 5.20
CA ARG A 246 -6.74 -10.38 6.46
C ARG A 246 -5.33 -10.83 6.85
N ASN A 247 -4.47 -11.08 5.87
CA ASN A 247 -3.10 -11.48 6.13
C ASN A 247 -2.20 -10.25 6.01
N PRO A 248 -1.32 -10.03 6.98
CA PRO A 248 -0.36 -8.95 6.87
C PRO A 248 0.57 -9.21 5.68
N LEU A 249 0.91 -8.16 4.94
CA LEU A 249 1.98 -8.23 3.95
C LEU A 249 3.30 -8.42 4.70
N VAL A 250 3.92 -9.57 4.47
CA VAL A 250 5.18 -9.99 5.10
C VAL A 250 6.30 -9.93 4.07
N ILE A 251 7.32 -9.12 4.35
CA ILE A 251 8.59 -9.14 3.62
C ILE A 251 9.52 -10.05 4.42
N SER A 252 9.95 -11.14 3.79
CA SER A 252 10.90 -12.08 4.38
C SER A 252 12.21 -12.07 3.63
N ASP A 253 13.31 -12.24 4.36
CA ASP A 253 14.63 -12.55 3.80
C ASP A 253 14.97 -14.02 4.05
N GLU A 254 15.82 -14.57 3.20
CA GLU A 254 16.37 -15.91 3.40
C GLU A 254 17.79 -15.80 3.97
N ALA A 255 17.96 -16.14 5.25
CA ALA A 255 19.24 -16.11 5.92
C ALA A 255 20.09 -17.35 5.57
N HIS A 256 20.64 -17.39 4.35
CA HIS A 256 21.49 -18.50 3.89
C HIS A 256 22.96 -18.38 4.33
N LYS A 257 23.44 -17.16 4.60
CA LYS A 257 24.88 -16.89 4.75
C LYS A 257 25.51 -17.57 5.97
N ASP A 258 24.74 -17.79 7.03
CA ASP A 258 25.27 -18.27 8.32
C ASP A 258 25.00 -19.75 8.61
N ALA A 259 24.40 -20.49 7.67
CA ALA A 259 24.08 -21.90 7.86
C ALA A 259 25.32 -22.76 8.19
N ALA A 260 26.50 -22.37 7.71
CA ALA A 260 27.76 -23.08 7.99
C ALA A 260 28.26 -22.92 9.43
N ARG A 261 27.77 -21.92 10.18
CA ARG A 261 28.21 -21.66 11.56
C ARG A 261 27.61 -22.65 12.57
N TYR A 262 26.37 -23.09 12.36
CA TYR A 262 25.68 -23.98 13.31
C TYR A 262 26.40 -25.33 13.57
N PRO A 263 26.92 -26.05 12.55
CA PRO A 263 27.66 -27.30 12.80
C PRO A 263 28.96 -27.06 13.57
N VAL A 264 29.62 -25.92 13.36
CA VAL A 264 30.83 -25.55 14.09
C VAL A 264 30.49 -25.22 15.55
N ALA A 265 29.47 -24.40 15.77
CA ALA A 265 28.99 -24.07 17.11
C ALA A 265 28.50 -25.29 17.90
N ALA A 266 27.87 -26.27 17.25
CA ALA A 266 27.47 -27.53 17.87
C ALA A 266 28.69 -28.30 18.42
N LYS A 267 29.80 -28.37 17.67
CA LYS A 267 31.05 -28.99 18.13
C LYS A 267 31.68 -28.23 19.29
N VAL A 268 31.66 -26.90 19.26
CA VAL A 268 32.15 -26.08 20.38
C VAL A 268 31.32 -26.35 21.63
N ALA A 269 29.99 -26.40 21.51
CA ALA A 269 29.10 -26.73 22.62
C ALA A 269 29.35 -28.12 23.20
N GLU A 270 29.81 -29.11 22.42
CA GLU A 270 30.23 -30.42 22.91
C GLU A 270 31.47 -30.36 23.81
N LEU A 271 32.43 -29.49 23.50
CA LEU A 271 33.66 -29.28 24.28
C LEU A 271 33.40 -28.58 25.62
N LEU A 272 32.36 -27.75 25.69
CA LEU A 272 32.02 -26.99 26.90
C LEU A 272 31.38 -27.90 27.97
N THR A 273 31.75 -27.69 29.23
CA THR A 273 31.27 -28.48 30.38
C THR A 273 30.44 -27.61 31.32
N ARG A 274 29.24 -28.09 31.65
CA ARG A 274 28.32 -27.41 32.57
C ARG A 274 28.94 -27.26 33.96
N GLY A 275 28.78 -26.08 34.56
CA GLY A 275 29.29 -25.75 35.89
C GLY A 275 30.74 -25.25 35.91
N LEU A 276 31.47 -25.41 34.79
CA LEU A 276 32.81 -24.84 34.60
C LEU A 276 32.78 -23.75 33.53
N HIS A 277 32.40 -24.12 32.30
CA HIS A 277 32.40 -23.25 31.13
C HIS A 277 31.08 -22.49 30.91
N TYR A 278 29.97 -22.97 31.48
CA TYR A 278 28.68 -22.30 31.41
C TYR A 278 27.79 -22.67 32.59
N SER A 279 26.88 -21.76 32.95
CA SER A 279 25.80 -21.96 33.90
C SER A 279 24.47 -22.15 33.16
N VAL A 280 23.53 -22.86 33.79
CA VAL A 280 22.21 -23.15 33.22
C VAL A 280 21.16 -22.80 34.27
N GLU A 281 20.27 -21.88 33.93
CA GLU A 281 19.12 -21.53 34.76
C GLU A 281 17.88 -22.24 34.22
N LEU A 282 17.30 -23.12 35.05
CA LEU A 282 16.22 -24.02 34.62
C LEU A 282 14.86 -23.32 34.57
N LYS A 283 14.67 -22.23 35.32
CA LYS A 283 13.39 -21.50 35.34
C LYS A 283 13.12 -20.78 34.03
N ASP A 284 14.14 -20.14 33.49
CA ASP A 284 14.03 -19.30 32.29
C ASP A 284 14.54 -20.01 31.02
N ASN A 285 14.98 -21.27 31.15
CA ASN A 285 15.66 -22.02 30.10
C ASN A 285 16.79 -21.21 29.43
N SER A 286 17.59 -20.52 30.25
CA SER A 286 18.71 -19.70 29.80
C SER A 286 20.05 -20.37 30.11
N VAL A 287 21.03 -20.06 29.28
CA VAL A 287 22.43 -20.48 29.43
C VAL A 287 23.28 -19.23 29.40
N GLU A 288 24.24 -19.15 30.31
CA GLU A 288 25.23 -18.07 30.36
C GLU A 288 26.64 -18.67 30.32
N LEU A 289 27.52 -18.09 29.51
CA LEU A 289 28.93 -18.48 29.45
C LEU A 289 29.68 -17.90 30.65
N THR A 290 30.55 -18.70 31.26
CA THR A 290 31.53 -18.21 32.24
C THR A 290 32.76 -17.69 31.51
N GLU A 291 33.62 -16.91 32.17
CA GLU A 291 34.87 -16.41 31.58
C GLU A 291 35.73 -17.55 30.96
N GLU A 292 35.82 -18.69 31.64
CA GLU A 292 36.53 -19.87 31.12
C GLU A 292 35.89 -20.44 29.85
N GLY A 293 34.56 -20.45 29.78
CA GLY A 293 33.84 -20.89 28.58
C GLY A 293 33.96 -19.94 27.40
N ILE A 294 34.06 -18.64 27.67
CA ILE A 294 34.33 -17.62 26.65
C ILE A 294 35.70 -17.88 26.03
N LEU A 295 36.74 -17.98 26.85
CA LEU A 295 38.12 -18.21 26.40
C LEU A 295 38.24 -19.52 25.60
N LEU A 296 37.65 -20.62 26.08
CA LEU A 296 37.70 -21.89 25.36
C LEU A 296 36.96 -21.81 24.01
N SER A 297 35.84 -21.10 23.96
CA SER A 297 35.07 -20.91 22.72
C SER A 297 35.83 -20.07 21.70
N GLU A 298 36.44 -18.97 22.15
CA GLU A 298 37.30 -18.09 21.32
C GLU A 298 38.48 -18.86 20.74
N MET A 299 39.17 -19.65 21.58
CA MET A 299 40.25 -20.53 21.14
C MET A 299 39.79 -21.58 20.12
N ALA A 300 38.62 -22.20 20.33
CA ALA A 300 38.09 -23.23 19.44
C ALA A 300 37.60 -22.68 18.10
N LEU A 301 37.16 -21.41 18.07
CA LEU A 301 36.65 -20.71 16.89
C LEU A 301 37.72 -19.87 16.19
N GLU A 302 38.94 -19.80 16.73
CA GLU A 302 40.04 -18.96 16.25
C GLU A 302 39.64 -17.47 16.13
N THR A 303 38.81 -16.99 17.06
CA THR A 303 38.38 -15.59 17.16
C THR A 303 38.87 -14.94 18.44
N ASN A 304 39.00 -13.60 18.44
CA ASN A 304 39.40 -12.83 19.62
C ASN A 304 38.20 -12.33 20.44
N ASP A 305 37.00 -12.33 19.87
CA ASP A 305 35.78 -11.82 20.51
C ASP A 305 34.56 -12.53 19.91
N LEU A 306 33.72 -13.14 20.74
CA LEU A 306 32.48 -13.79 20.28
C LEU A 306 31.36 -12.79 19.94
N TRP A 307 31.45 -11.55 20.45
CA TRP A 307 30.44 -10.49 20.32
C TRP A 307 30.81 -9.46 19.26
N ASP A 308 31.82 -9.74 18.43
CA ASP A 308 32.19 -8.85 17.34
C ASP A 308 30.99 -8.58 16.42
N GLU A 309 30.74 -7.29 16.12
CA GLU A 309 29.67 -6.85 15.23
C GLU A 309 29.92 -7.31 13.79
N SER A 310 31.20 -7.49 13.41
CA SER A 310 31.57 -7.88 12.05
C SER A 310 31.48 -9.38 11.80
N ASP A 311 31.72 -10.21 12.82
CA ASP A 311 31.64 -11.67 12.76
C ASP A 311 31.07 -12.30 14.06
N PRO A 312 29.76 -12.18 14.33
CA PRO A 312 29.19 -12.60 15.60
C PRO A 312 29.10 -14.13 15.73
N TRP A 313 29.66 -14.67 16.82
CA TRP A 313 29.62 -16.10 17.16
C TRP A 313 28.82 -16.42 18.42
N ALA A 314 28.66 -15.45 19.32
CA ALA A 314 28.03 -15.64 20.62
C ALA A 314 26.62 -16.26 20.52
N SER A 315 25.77 -15.77 19.62
CA SER A 315 24.41 -16.29 19.43
C SER A 315 24.40 -17.76 19.00
N PHE A 316 25.30 -18.16 18.10
CA PHE A 316 25.41 -19.54 17.62
C PHE A 316 25.86 -20.50 18.73
N VAL A 317 26.88 -20.10 19.51
CA VAL A 317 27.39 -20.90 20.63
C VAL A 317 26.34 -21.04 21.73
N LEU A 318 25.68 -19.93 22.12
CA LEU A 318 24.62 -19.95 23.13
C LEU A 318 23.42 -20.80 22.68
N ASN A 319 23.01 -20.69 21.41
CA ASN A 319 21.93 -21.51 20.87
C ASN A 319 22.31 -23.00 20.77
N ALA A 320 23.56 -23.31 20.45
CA ALA A 320 24.07 -24.68 20.47
C ALA A 320 24.07 -25.27 21.90
N LEU A 321 24.45 -24.48 22.91
CA LEU A 321 24.36 -24.88 24.32
C LEU A 321 22.90 -25.06 24.77
N LYS A 322 22.00 -24.14 24.39
CA LYS A 322 20.55 -24.30 24.65
C LYS A 322 20.03 -25.59 24.03
N ALA A 323 20.36 -25.86 22.76
CA ALA A 323 20.02 -27.09 22.06
C ALA A 323 20.58 -28.33 22.77
N LYS A 324 21.82 -28.26 23.29
CA LYS A 324 22.45 -29.33 24.07
C LYS A 324 21.68 -29.64 25.36
N GLU A 325 21.38 -28.62 26.18
CA GLU A 325 20.83 -28.78 27.54
C GLU A 325 19.30 -29.00 27.58
N PHE A 326 18.55 -28.20 26.82
CA PHE A 326 17.09 -28.12 26.96
C PHE A 326 16.32 -28.97 25.95
N TYR A 327 16.90 -29.26 24.78
CA TYR A 327 16.20 -29.94 23.68
C TYR A 327 16.67 -31.40 23.54
N ARG A 328 15.83 -32.32 23.99
CA ARG A 328 16.10 -33.77 23.98
C ARG A 328 15.27 -34.46 22.90
N ARG A 329 15.94 -35.34 22.16
CA ARG A 329 15.30 -36.25 21.22
C ARG A 329 14.30 -37.13 21.97
N ASP A 330 13.17 -37.41 21.32
CA ASP A 330 12.05 -38.22 21.82
C ASP A 330 11.29 -37.61 23.03
N VAL A 331 11.59 -36.34 23.36
CA VAL A 331 10.83 -35.54 24.34
C VAL A 331 10.25 -34.31 23.67
N GLN A 332 11.09 -33.38 23.22
CA GLN A 332 10.64 -32.14 22.56
C GLN A 332 10.54 -32.28 21.04
N TYR A 333 11.29 -33.22 20.45
CA TYR A 333 11.29 -33.45 19.00
C TYR A 333 11.71 -34.87 18.65
N ILE A 334 11.43 -35.26 17.42
CA ILE A 334 11.88 -36.52 16.82
C ILE A 334 12.65 -36.26 15.53
N VAL A 335 13.54 -37.16 15.17
CA VAL A 335 14.24 -37.12 13.89
C VAL A 335 13.61 -38.12 12.93
N ARG A 336 13.04 -37.62 11.83
CA ARG A 336 12.38 -38.47 10.81
C ARG A 336 12.70 -37.96 9.41
N LYS A 337 13.06 -38.87 8.49
CA LYS A 337 13.43 -38.53 7.09
C LYS A 337 14.52 -37.44 7.00
N GLY A 338 15.47 -37.45 7.93
CA GLY A 338 16.55 -36.46 7.99
C GLY A 338 16.12 -35.05 8.42
N LYS A 339 14.97 -34.90 9.10
CA LYS A 339 14.47 -33.63 9.63
C LYS A 339 14.13 -33.75 11.12
N ALA A 340 14.38 -32.69 11.88
CA ALA A 340 13.89 -32.56 13.25
C ALA A 340 12.43 -32.05 13.23
N LEU A 341 11.50 -32.83 13.79
CA LEU A 341 10.07 -32.50 13.85
C LEU A 341 9.66 -32.29 15.31
N LEU A 342 8.97 -31.18 15.57
CA LEU A 342 8.55 -30.82 16.93
C LEU A 342 7.43 -31.74 17.43
N ILE A 343 7.48 -32.08 18.72
CA ILE A 343 6.36 -32.71 19.41
C ILE A 343 5.62 -31.61 20.19
N ASN A 344 4.32 -31.54 20.00
CA ASN A 344 3.46 -30.67 20.79
C ASN A 344 3.34 -31.24 22.22
N GLU A 345 3.82 -30.50 23.21
CA GLU A 345 3.87 -30.94 24.62
C GLU A 345 2.49 -31.28 25.22
N LEU A 346 1.42 -30.60 24.77
CA LEU A 346 0.07 -30.82 25.29
C LEU A 346 -0.60 -32.06 24.68
N THR A 347 -0.30 -32.36 23.42
CA THR A 347 -1.04 -33.39 22.66
C THR A 347 -0.20 -34.61 22.29
N GLY A 348 1.12 -34.54 22.43
CA GLY A 348 2.08 -35.55 21.98
C GLY A 348 2.15 -35.71 20.46
N ARG A 349 1.46 -34.85 19.68
CA ARG A 349 1.42 -34.94 18.22
C ARG A 349 2.64 -34.29 17.59
N VAL A 350 3.07 -34.85 16.47
CA VAL A 350 4.19 -34.33 15.68
C VAL A 350 3.71 -33.18 14.79
N GLU A 351 4.34 -32.02 14.90
CA GLU A 351 4.03 -30.80 14.16
C GLU A 351 5.07 -30.57 13.04
N GLU A 352 4.77 -31.04 11.82
CA GLU A 352 5.73 -30.98 10.70
C GLU A 352 5.98 -29.56 10.16
N LYS A 353 5.03 -28.65 10.35
CA LYS A 353 5.10 -27.28 9.83
C LYS A 353 5.69 -26.28 10.81
N ARG A 354 5.84 -26.67 12.08
CA ARG A 354 6.32 -25.77 13.13
C ARG A 354 7.84 -25.91 13.27
N ARG A 355 8.49 -24.79 13.51
CA ARG A 355 9.90 -24.70 13.90
C ARG A 355 10.04 -23.84 15.14
N TRP A 356 11.15 -23.99 15.85
CA TRP A 356 11.55 -23.03 16.88
C TRP A 356 12.15 -21.79 16.21
N SER A 357 11.99 -20.64 16.86
CA SER A 357 12.52 -19.35 16.40
C SER A 357 13.97 -19.12 16.84
N GLU A 358 14.55 -18.01 16.37
CA GLU A 358 15.84 -17.48 16.82
C GLU A 358 17.02 -18.43 16.57
N GLY A 359 17.00 -19.19 15.49
CA GLY A 359 18.08 -20.11 15.15
C GLY A 359 18.15 -21.40 15.98
N ILE A 360 17.24 -21.61 16.95
CA ILE A 360 17.25 -22.80 17.81
C ILE A 360 17.00 -24.07 17.00
N HIS A 361 16.13 -24.01 16.00
CA HIS A 361 15.82 -25.18 15.17
C HIS A 361 17.05 -25.66 14.39
N GLN A 362 17.83 -24.73 13.87
CA GLN A 362 19.07 -24.98 13.14
C GLN A 362 20.17 -25.51 14.09
N SER A 363 20.24 -25.01 15.32
CA SER A 363 21.14 -25.57 16.34
C SER A 363 20.76 -27.01 16.72
N VAL A 364 19.47 -27.35 16.78
CA VAL A 364 19.02 -28.74 16.98
C VAL A 364 19.31 -29.60 15.76
N GLU A 365 19.07 -29.11 14.55
CA GLU A 365 19.46 -29.81 13.31
C GLU A 365 20.97 -30.09 13.29
N ALA A 366 21.79 -29.11 13.66
CA ALA A 366 23.25 -29.24 13.73
C ALA A 366 23.71 -30.24 14.81
N LYS A 367 23.13 -30.17 16.01
CA LYS A 367 23.36 -31.14 17.11
C LYS A 367 23.13 -32.58 16.65
N GLU A 368 22.12 -32.79 15.81
CA GLU A 368 21.73 -34.12 15.33
C GLU A 368 22.41 -34.50 14.00
N GLY A 369 23.32 -33.67 13.48
CA GLY A 369 24.06 -33.89 12.24
C GLY A 369 23.19 -33.83 10.98
N LEU A 370 22.06 -33.12 11.04
CA LEU A 370 21.11 -32.99 9.94
C LEU A 370 21.46 -31.85 8.98
N LYS A 371 20.87 -31.89 7.78
CA LYS A 371 20.99 -30.78 6.84
C LYS A 371 20.22 -29.57 7.35
N ILE A 372 20.93 -28.48 7.60
CA ILE A 372 20.36 -27.23 8.09
C ILE A 372 19.46 -26.61 7.03
N GLN A 373 18.24 -26.28 7.43
CA GLN A 373 17.29 -25.56 6.59
C GLN A 373 17.39 -24.07 6.87
N ALA A 374 17.37 -23.25 5.82
CA ALA A 374 17.37 -21.80 5.97
C ALA A 374 16.13 -21.32 6.74
N GLU A 375 16.31 -20.30 7.58
CA GLU A 375 15.21 -19.55 8.18
C GLU A 375 14.76 -18.48 7.20
N SER A 376 13.45 -18.39 7.00
CA SER A 376 12.85 -17.17 6.46
C SER A 376 12.58 -16.24 7.63
N VAL A 377 13.34 -15.15 7.73
CA VAL A 377 13.16 -14.15 8.79
C VAL A 377 12.24 -13.06 8.25
N VAL A 378 11.23 -12.69 9.04
CA VAL A 378 10.33 -11.58 8.70
C VAL A 378 11.04 -10.26 9.00
N ILE A 379 11.35 -9.48 7.96
CA ILE A 379 11.98 -8.16 8.09
C ILE A 379 10.92 -7.09 8.39
N ALA A 380 9.79 -7.17 7.70
CA ALA A 380 8.74 -6.18 7.82
C ALA A 380 7.37 -6.84 7.67
N GLN A 381 6.42 -6.35 8.45
CA GLN A 381 5.05 -6.81 8.45
C GLN A 381 4.12 -5.61 8.50
N ILE A 382 3.23 -5.47 7.53
CA ILE A 382 2.24 -4.38 7.51
C ILE A 382 0.83 -4.92 7.27
N TYR A 383 -0.12 -4.42 8.05
CA TYR A 383 -1.53 -4.72 7.85
C TYR A 383 -2.14 -3.74 6.87
N LEU A 384 -2.83 -4.27 5.88
CA LEU A 384 -3.42 -3.47 4.81
C LEU A 384 -4.41 -2.41 5.30
N SER A 385 -5.17 -2.71 6.35
CA SER A 385 -6.09 -1.76 6.97
C SER A 385 -5.39 -0.49 7.45
N ILE A 386 -4.14 -0.63 7.92
CA ILE A 386 -3.30 0.48 8.36
C ILE A 386 -2.74 1.22 7.14
N THR A 387 -2.27 0.50 6.11
CA THR A 387 -1.74 1.10 4.87
C THR A 387 -2.76 2.02 4.18
N ILE A 388 -4.02 1.61 4.07
CA ILE A 388 -5.07 2.44 3.44
C ILE A 388 -5.32 3.71 4.26
N GLN A 389 -5.38 3.60 5.59
CA GLN A 389 -5.56 4.76 6.46
C GLN A 389 -4.36 5.71 6.43
N THR A 390 -3.13 5.18 6.50
CA THR A 390 -1.90 5.98 6.50
C THR A 390 -1.66 6.67 5.16
N ILE A 391 -1.90 6.02 4.02
CA ILE A 391 -1.83 6.69 2.70
C ILE A 391 -2.87 7.80 2.61
N SER A 392 -4.11 7.55 3.06
CA SER A 392 -5.18 8.55 3.07
C SER A 392 -4.90 9.74 4.02
N GLN A 393 -4.04 9.55 5.01
CA GLN A 393 -3.67 10.58 5.98
C GLN A 393 -2.42 11.35 5.54
N ALA A 394 -1.41 10.66 5.02
CA ALA A 394 -0.21 11.29 4.45
C ALA A 394 -0.54 12.17 3.23
N LEU A 395 -1.47 11.76 2.37
CA LEU A 395 -1.94 12.58 1.25
C LEU A 395 -2.69 13.84 1.72
N ARG A 396 -3.42 13.75 2.83
CA ARG A 396 -4.09 14.90 3.47
C ARG A 396 -3.07 15.88 4.07
N ASP A 397 -2.06 15.35 4.74
CA ASP A 397 -1.04 16.15 5.43
C ASP A 397 -0.09 16.86 4.45
N ASP A 398 0.14 16.33 3.24
CA ASP A 398 0.90 17.04 2.19
C ASP A 398 0.04 18.12 1.51
N TRP A 399 -1.27 17.88 1.30
CA TRP A 399 -2.20 18.89 0.78
C TRP A 399 -2.32 20.13 1.71
N ASP A 400 -2.33 19.91 3.02
CA ASP A 400 -2.38 20.97 4.04
C ASP A 400 -1.03 21.69 4.25
N ARG A 401 0.07 21.17 3.70
CA ARG A 401 1.39 21.86 3.72
C ARG A 401 1.65 22.70 2.48
N GLU A 402 1.02 22.39 1.36
CA GLU A 402 1.18 23.11 0.09
C GLU A 402 0.11 24.19 -0.16
N ASN A 403 -0.96 24.22 0.65
CA ASN A 403 -2.00 25.26 0.68
C ASN A 403 -2.07 25.96 2.05
#